data_AF-A0AA35QCL6-F1
#
_entry.id   AF-A0AA35QCL6-F1
#
_cell.length_a   1.000
_cell.length_b   1.000
_cell.length_c   1.000
_cell.angle_alpha   90.00
_cell.angle_beta   90.00
_cell.angle_gamma   90.00
#
_symmetry.space_group_name_H-M   'P 1'
#
loop_
_entity.id
_entity.type
_entity.pdbx_description
1 polymer ?
#
loop_
_entity_poly.entity_id
_entity_poly.type
_entity_poly.pdbx_seq_one_letter_code
_entity_poly.pdbx_strand_id
1 'polypeptide(L)'
;MVLEEYALALASSLEKANLVPGSAASLIPQGFKPTTKLNITYGDRPLDLGNLFRVTEVKTAPSVSFPSEDGAPDGASYLLLLVDPDAPTPDDPKFAFWRHWVLPGLQPLKSADDIVGQTKRALTEYLGPGPKDDSKPHRYLFLLFREPKGLDLTKEDVGGEEFVQRRSFDPAAFVSKYGLNLVSVNWMLGAGDGWSE
;
A
#
# COMPACT_ATOMS: atom_id res chain seq x y z
N MET A 1 -3.10 -18.21 -7.50
CA MET A 1 -1.96 -18.29 -6.58
C MET A 1 -2.51 -18.48 -5.17
N VAL A 2 -2.15 -19.58 -4.52
CA VAL A 2 -2.49 -19.82 -3.10
C VAL A 2 -1.64 -18.93 -2.19
N LEU A 3 -2.03 -18.74 -0.92
CA LEU A 3 -1.38 -17.78 -0.01
C LEU A 3 0.12 -18.07 0.17
N GLU A 4 0.54 -19.33 0.20
CA GLU A 4 1.94 -19.71 0.33
C GLU A 4 2.78 -19.31 -0.90
N GLU A 5 2.28 -19.57 -2.10
CA GLU A 5 2.92 -19.12 -3.34
C GLU A 5 3.02 -17.59 -3.38
N TYR A 6 1.97 -16.90 -2.92
CA TYR A 6 1.95 -15.44 -2.80
C TYR A 6 3.01 -14.93 -1.82
N ALA A 7 3.15 -15.57 -0.67
CA ALA A 7 4.17 -15.21 0.31
C ALA A 7 5.60 -15.36 -0.27
N LEU A 8 5.88 -16.45 -0.98
CA LEU A 8 7.18 -16.69 -1.61
C LEU A 8 7.47 -15.70 -2.74
N ALA A 9 6.48 -15.46 -3.62
CA ALA A 9 6.61 -14.51 -4.70
C ALA A 9 6.79 -13.07 -4.18
N LEU A 10 6.02 -12.69 -3.15
CA LEU A 10 6.14 -11.40 -2.49
C LEU A 10 7.54 -11.21 -1.91
N ALA A 11 8.03 -12.15 -1.10
CA ALA A 11 9.36 -12.06 -0.50
C ALA A 11 10.46 -11.92 -1.57
N SER A 12 10.41 -12.73 -2.63
CA SER A 12 11.37 -12.64 -3.74
C SER A 12 11.29 -11.30 -4.48
N SER A 13 10.08 -10.78 -4.71
CA SER A 13 9.89 -9.49 -5.40
C SER A 13 10.42 -8.31 -4.58
N LEU A 14 10.18 -8.30 -3.26
CA LEU A 14 10.65 -7.25 -2.36
C LEU A 14 12.18 -7.23 -2.26
N GLU A 15 12.80 -8.40 -2.21
CA GLU A 15 14.26 -8.53 -2.20
C GLU A 15 14.87 -8.04 -3.51
N LYS A 16 14.38 -8.52 -4.65
CA LYS A 16 14.84 -8.11 -6.00
C LYS A 16 14.71 -6.61 -6.22
N ALA A 17 13.66 -6.00 -5.68
CA ALA A 17 13.40 -4.56 -5.78
C ALA A 17 14.14 -3.73 -4.73
N ASN A 18 14.98 -4.34 -3.88
CA ASN A 18 15.66 -3.69 -2.76
C ASN A 18 14.69 -2.88 -1.86
N LEU A 19 13.52 -3.46 -1.60
CA LEU A 19 12.52 -2.95 -0.65
C LEU A 19 12.74 -3.55 0.73
N VAL A 20 13.05 -4.85 0.82
CA VAL A 20 13.38 -5.53 2.08
C VAL A 20 14.61 -6.41 1.84
N PRO A 21 15.74 -6.21 2.54
CA PRO A 21 15.96 -5.32 3.70
C PRO A 21 16.25 -3.85 3.34
N GLY A 22 15.86 -3.37 2.16
CA GLY A 22 16.13 -2.01 1.68
C GLY A 22 15.16 -0.95 2.19
N SER A 23 14.65 -0.10 1.27
CA SER A 23 13.97 1.15 1.62
C SER A 23 12.68 1.00 2.43
N ALA A 24 12.05 -0.19 2.43
CA ALA A 24 10.81 -0.49 3.14
C ALA A 24 11.01 -1.28 4.45
N ALA A 25 12.25 -1.54 4.88
CA ALA A 25 12.53 -2.40 6.04
C ALA A 25 11.96 -1.90 7.38
N SER A 26 11.67 -0.60 7.50
CA SER A 26 10.99 -0.03 8.68
C SER A 26 9.49 -0.33 8.74
N LEU A 27 8.88 -0.70 7.61
CA LEU A 27 7.45 -1.00 7.49
C LEU A 27 7.17 -2.49 7.31
N ILE A 28 8.05 -3.19 6.60
CA ILE A 28 7.92 -4.60 6.29
C ILE A 28 9.08 -5.34 6.97
N PRO A 29 8.83 -6.04 8.08
CA PRO A 29 9.86 -6.79 8.78
C PRO A 29 10.54 -7.84 7.89
N GLN A 30 11.84 -8.07 8.10
CA GLN A 30 12.53 -9.16 7.43
C GLN A 30 11.88 -10.50 7.76
N GLY A 31 11.62 -11.33 6.74
CA GLY A 31 10.94 -12.61 6.91
C GLY A 31 9.42 -12.50 7.14
N PHE A 32 8.82 -11.32 6.91
CA PHE A 32 7.37 -11.13 6.93
C PHE A 32 6.66 -12.18 6.05
N LYS A 33 5.56 -12.72 6.57
CA LYS A 33 4.68 -13.64 5.86
C LYS A 33 3.26 -13.06 5.85
N PRO A 34 2.64 -12.84 4.68
CA PRO A 34 1.27 -12.37 4.62
C PRO A 34 0.30 -13.42 5.17
N THR A 35 -0.71 -12.97 5.90
CA THR A 35 -1.81 -13.79 6.45
C THR A 35 -3.06 -13.74 5.57
N THR A 36 -3.10 -12.82 4.61
CA THR A 36 -4.12 -12.75 3.56
C THR A 36 -3.51 -12.24 2.26
N LYS A 37 -4.18 -12.49 1.13
CA LYS A 37 -3.76 -12.00 -0.18
C LYS A 37 -4.41 -10.65 -0.48
N LEU A 38 -3.59 -9.62 -0.72
CA LEU A 38 -4.05 -8.31 -1.15
C LEU A 38 -4.12 -8.23 -2.68
N ASN A 39 -5.35 -8.16 -3.22
CA ASN A 39 -5.60 -7.95 -4.63
C ASN A 39 -5.92 -6.48 -4.88
N ILE A 40 -5.25 -5.91 -5.89
CA ILE A 40 -5.44 -4.52 -6.30
C ILE A 40 -5.56 -4.51 -7.82
N THR A 41 -6.55 -3.81 -8.35
CA THR A 41 -6.81 -3.77 -9.78
C THR A 41 -7.11 -2.35 -10.24
N TYR A 42 -6.41 -1.90 -11.27
CA TYR A 42 -6.69 -0.65 -11.98
C TYR A 42 -7.44 -0.99 -13.26
N GLY A 43 -8.75 -0.74 -13.29
CA GLY A 43 -9.62 -1.25 -14.36
C GLY A 43 -9.60 -2.77 -14.37
N ASP A 44 -9.20 -3.37 -15.49
CA ASP A 44 -9.05 -4.83 -15.65
C ASP A 44 -7.61 -5.31 -15.41
N ARG A 45 -6.68 -4.40 -15.07
CA ARG A 45 -5.26 -4.71 -14.94
C ARG A 45 -4.89 -4.98 -13.47
N PRO A 46 -4.57 -6.24 -13.11
CA PRO A 46 -4.18 -6.56 -11.74
C PRO A 46 -2.76 -6.06 -11.46
N LEU A 47 -2.57 -5.60 -10.23
CA LEU A 47 -1.28 -5.31 -9.65
C LEU A 47 -0.68 -6.61 -9.09
N ASP A 48 0.51 -6.95 -9.57
CA ASP A 48 1.17 -8.23 -9.31
C ASP A 48 2.66 -8.00 -9.02
N LEU A 49 2.95 -7.71 -7.75
CA LEU A 49 4.28 -7.81 -7.13
C LEU A 49 5.42 -7.15 -7.93
N GLY A 50 5.18 -5.91 -8.38
CA GLY A 50 6.19 -5.07 -9.02
C GLY A 50 5.98 -4.82 -10.51
N ASN A 51 4.87 -5.27 -11.10
CA ASN A 51 4.55 -4.94 -12.49
C ASN A 51 4.41 -3.41 -12.69
N LEU A 52 4.78 -2.94 -13.88
CA LEU A 52 4.86 -1.51 -14.20
C LEU A 52 3.52 -0.94 -14.67
N PHE A 53 3.09 0.15 -14.06
CA PHE A 53 1.95 0.95 -14.47
C PHE A 53 2.39 2.35 -14.93
N ARG A 54 1.71 2.87 -15.94
CA ARG A 54 1.85 4.26 -16.38
C ARG A 54 0.98 5.18 -15.55
N VAL A 55 1.40 6.43 -15.37
CA VAL A 55 0.65 7.42 -14.56
C VAL A 55 -0.80 7.59 -15.04
N THR A 56 -1.07 7.46 -16.33
CA THR A 56 -2.44 7.49 -16.87
C THR A 56 -3.31 6.31 -16.40
N GLU A 57 -2.72 5.12 -16.23
CA GLU A 57 -3.43 3.91 -15.78
C GLU A 57 -3.84 3.98 -14.31
N VAL A 58 -3.10 4.76 -13.51
CA VAL A 58 -3.23 4.81 -12.04
C VAL A 58 -3.75 6.16 -11.54
N LYS A 59 -4.32 6.97 -12.44
CA LYS A 59 -4.86 8.29 -12.11
C LYS A 59 -6.01 8.24 -11.11
N THR A 60 -6.85 7.21 -11.19
CA THR A 60 -7.99 6.98 -10.29
C THR A 60 -7.67 5.88 -9.29
N ALA A 61 -8.29 5.93 -8.11
CA ALA A 61 -8.08 4.91 -7.08
C ALA A 61 -8.42 3.50 -7.61
N PRO A 62 -7.62 2.47 -7.26
CA PRO A 62 -7.88 1.10 -7.70
C PRO A 62 -9.01 0.45 -6.91
N SER A 63 -9.51 -0.67 -7.43
CA SER A 63 -10.31 -1.61 -6.62
C SER A 63 -9.39 -2.40 -5.71
N VAL A 64 -9.79 -2.58 -4.46
CA VAL A 64 -9.03 -3.29 -3.43
C VAL A 64 -9.87 -4.45 -2.92
N SER A 65 -9.31 -5.65 -2.90
CA SER A 65 -9.99 -6.82 -2.34
C SER A 65 -9.06 -7.81 -1.67
N PHE A 66 -9.54 -8.43 -0.59
CA PHE A 66 -8.77 -9.41 0.18
C PHE A 66 -9.73 -10.33 0.97
N PRO A 67 -9.42 -11.63 1.09
CA PRO A 67 -10.17 -12.52 1.96
C PRO A 67 -9.89 -12.23 3.44
N SER A 68 -10.77 -12.68 4.32
CA SER A 68 -10.51 -12.65 5.77
C SER A 68 -9.31 -13.53 6.11
N GLU A 69 -8.51 -13.13 7.10
CA GLU A 69 -7.40 -13.95 7.58
C GLU A 69 -7.94 -15.12 8.41
N ASP A 70 -7.23 -16.25 8.36
CA ASP A 70 -7.52 -17.37 9.26
C ASP A 70 -7.35 -16.93 10.73
N GLY A 71 -8.42 -17.10 11.52
CA GLY A 71 -8.43 -16.72 12.93
C GLY A 71 -8.51 -15.22 13.20
N ALA A 72 -8.86 -14.40 12.20
CA ALA A 72 -9.20 -13.00 12.44
C ALA A 72 -10.38 -12.88 13.44
N PRO A 73 -10.36 -11.90 14.36
CA PRO A 73 -11.51 -11.64 15.22
C PRO A 73 -12.76 -11.28 14.42
N ASP A 74 -13.93 -11.66 14.92
CA ASP A 74 -15.21 -11.23 14.35
C ASP A 74 -15.29 -9.69 14.31
N GLY A 75 -15.63 -9.16 13.13
CA GLY A 75 -15.70 -7.73 12.90
C GLY A 75 -14.33 -7.03 12.80
N ALA A 76 -13.25 -7.76 12.51
CA ALA A 76 -11.95 -7.17 12.21
C ALA A 76 -12.06 -6.11 11.10
N SER A 77 -11.45 -4.96 11.32
CA SER A 77 -11.32 -3.89 10.34
C SER A 77 -9.87 -3.72 9.92
N TYR A 78 -9.70 -3.15 8.73
CA TYR A 78 -8.39 -3.05 8.09
C TYR A 78 -8.15 -1.64 7.56
N LEU A 79 -6.89 -1.21 7.61
CA LEU A 79 -6.40 0.03 7.05
C LEU A 79 -5.50 -0.29 5.86
N LEU A 80 -5.78 0.34 4.72
CA LEU A 80 -4.88 0.36 3.58
C LEU A 80 -4.05 1.65 3.59
N LEU A 81 -2.75 1.49 3.46
CA LEU A 81 -1.79 2.57 3.32
C LEU A 81 -1.07 2.44 1.97
N LEU A 82 -1.11 3.50 1.16
CA LEU A 82 -0.31 3.63 -0.06
C LEU A 82 0.78 4.66 0.16
N VAL A 83 2.04 4.23 0.01
CA VAL A 83 3.22 5.09 0.17
C VAL A 83 4.25 4.89 -0.93
N ASP A 84 5.05 5.92 -1.18
CA ASP A 84 6.15 5.93 -2.14
C ASP A 84 7.49 6.18 -1.40
N PRO A 85 8.38 5.16 -1.29
CA PRO A 85 9.70 5.27 -0.70
C PRO A 85 10.71 5.97 -1.62
N ASP A 86 10.31 6.35 -2.82
CA ASP A 86 11.18 6.89 -3.86
C ASP A 86 10.92 8.38 -4.12
N ALA A 87 10.06 9.05 -3.35
CA ALA A 87 9.79 10.46 -3.59
C ALA A 87 10.97 11.36 -3.15
N PRO A 88 11.33 12.43 -3.92
CA PRO A 88 10.78 12.81 -5.22
C PRO A 88 11.31 12.00 -6.41
N THR A 89 12.46 11.33 -6.30
CA THR A 89 12.97 10.36 -7.30
C THR A 89 13.71 9.22 -6.60
N PRO A 90 13.77 8.00 -7.18
CA PRO A 90 14.50 6.88 -6.59
C PRO A 90 15.98 7.17 -6.33
N ASP A 91 16.59 8.08 -7.10
CA ASP A 91 18.00 8.47 -6.98
C ASP A 91 18.26 9.51 -5.88
N ASP A 92 17.26 10.30 -5.47
CA ASP A 92 17.32 11.26 -4.35
C ASP A 92 16.00 11.22 -3.55
N PRO A 93 15.72 10.14 -2.78
CA PRO A 93 14.42 9.91 -2.15
C PRO A 93 14.23 10.69 -0.84
N LYS A 94 14.54 12.00 -0.83
CA LYS A 94 14.50 12.85 0.37
C LYS A 94 13.12 13.09 0.97
N PHE A 95 12.05 12.70 0.27
CA PHE A 95 10.66 12.78 0.73
C PHE A 95 10.04 11.39 0.96
N ALA A 96 10.87 10.33 1.00
CA ALA A 96 10.43 9.03 1.44
C ALA A 96 9.94 9.10 2.90
N PHE A 97 8.75 8.61 3.25
CA PHE A 97 7.73 7.97 2.42
C PHE A 97 6.62 8.95 2.06
N TRP A 98 6.39 9.21 0.78
CA TRP A 98 5.30 10.08 0.38
C TRP A 98 3.94 9.38 0.57
N ARG A 99 3.03 10.02 1.30
CA ARG A 99 1.69 9.49 1.57
C ARG A 99 0.73 9.74 0.41
N HIS A 100 0.32 8.67 -0.26
CA HIS A 100 -0.63 8.72 -1.38
C HIS A 100 -2.06 8.46 -0.96
N TRP A 101 -2.30 7.52 -0.05
CA TRP A 101 -3.65 7.13 0.36
C TRP A 101 -3.64 6.52 1.77
N VAL A 102 -4.60 6.91 2.61
CA VAL A 102 -4.86 6.25 3.90
C VAL A 102 -6.35 5.98 4.00
N LEU A 103 -6.71 4.71 3.92
CA LEU A 103 -8.09 4.25 3.92
C LEU A 103 -8.34 3.28 5.07
N PRO A 104 -8.92 3.74 6.20
CA PRO A 104 -9.28 2.89 7.33
C PRO A 104 -10.63 2.19 7.11
N GLY A 105 -10.95 1.26 8.01
CA GLY A 105 -12.28 0.67 8.12
C GLY A 105 -12.69 -0.22 6.94
N LEU A 106 -11.73 -0.79 6.23
CA LEU A 106 -11.98 -1.83 5.23
C LEU A 106 -12.45 -3.12 5.91
N GLN A 107 -13.34 -3.84 5.23
CA GLN A 107 -13.87 -5.13 5.64
C GLN A 107 -13.53 -6.18 4.57
N PRO A 108 -13.03 -7.36 4.97
CA PRO A 108 -12.65 -8.40 4.02
C PRO A 108 -13.85 -8.90 3.21
N LEU A 109 -13.56 -9.56 2.10
CA LEU A 109 -14.55 -10.28 1.31
C LEU A 109 -15.26 -11.33 2.17
N LYS A 110 -16.60 -11.39 2.09
CA LYS A 110 -17.41 -12.43 2.75
C LYS A 110 -17.59 -13.65 1.86
N SER A 111 -17.54 -13.46 0.54
CA SER A 111 -17.58 -14.49 -0.49
C SER A 111 -16.77 -14.05 -1.72
N ALA A 112 -16.55 -14.96 -2.68
CA ALA A 112 -15.76 -14.68 -3.88
C ALA A 112 -16.39 -13.60 -4.80
N ASP A 113 -17.72 -13.44 -4.73
CA ASP A 113 -18.48 -12.50 -5.56
C ASP A 113 -18.73 -11.16 -4.85
N ASP A 114 -18.27 -11.01 -3.62
CA ASP A 114 -18.45 -9.77 -2.85
C ASP A 114 -17.45 -8.68 -3.24
N ILE A 115 -17.79 -7.45 -2.85
CA ILE A 115 -16.86 -6.32 -2.84
C ILE A 115 -16.38 -6.09 -1.40
N VAL A 116 -15.18 -5.54 -1.26
CA VAL A 116 -14.70 -5.10 0.06
C VAL A 116 -15.62 -4.00 0.59
N GLY A 117 -16.04 -4.17 1.84
CA GLY A 117 -16.82 -3.16 2.53
C GLY A 117 -15.91 -2.02 2.97
N GLN A 118 -16.37 -0.78 2.80
CA GLN A 118 -15.71 0.40 3.32
C GLN A 118 -16.63 1.06 4.36
N THR A 119 -16.21 1.09 5.61
CA THR A 119 -17.02 1.62 6.72
C THR A 119 -16.65 3.04 7.12
N LYS A 120 -15.47 3.53 6.70
CA LYS A 120 -14.96 4.87 7.01
C LYS A 120 -14.51 5.59 5.74
N ARG A 121 -14.49 6.92 5.77
CA ARG A 121 -13.91 7.74 4.69
C ARG A 121 -12.38 7.66 4.74
N ALA A 122 -11.74 7.97 3.62
CA ALA A 122 -10.29 8.11 3.59
C ALA A 122 -9.84 9.24 4.52
N LEU A 123 -8.76 9.00 5.27
CA LEU A 123 -8.12 10.03 6.10
C LEU A 123 -7.19 10.90 5.27
N THR A 124 -6.61 10.29 4.22
CA THR A 124 -5.90 10.97 3.15
C THR A 124 -6.50 10.47 1.86
N GLU A 125 -7.08 11.35 1.06
CA GLU A 125 -7.69 10.99 -0.22
C GLU A 125 -6.65 10.43 -1.19
N TYR A 126 -7.07 9.55 -2.09
CA TYR A 126 -6.17 8.96 -3.08
C TYR A 126 -5.58 10.05 -3.97
N LEU A 127 -4.25 10.11 -4.00
CA LEU A 127 -3.49 10.86 -4.99
C LEU A 127 -2.71 9.85 -5.83
N GLY A 128 -2.95 9.81 -7.14
CA GLY A 128 -2.29 8.86 -8.02
C GLY A 128 -0.77 9.06 -8.09
N PRO A 129 0.00 8.01 -8.45
CA PRO A 129 1.39 8.13 -8.87
C PRO A 129 1.60 9.27 -9.88
N GLY A 130 2.66 10.04 -9.68
CA GLY A 130 3.05 11.14 -10.58
C GLY A 130 4.54 11.25 -10.89
N PRO A 131 5.30 10.14 -11.08
CA PRO A 131 6.66 10.21 -11.57
C PRO A 131 6.71 10.92 -12.92
N LYS A 132 7.76 11.70 -13.12
CA LYS A 132 8.01 12.38 -14.41
C LYS A 132 8.62 11.40 -15.41
N ASP A 133 8.51 11.72 -16.70
CA ASP A 133 9.05 10.88 -17.79
C ASP A 133 10.57 10.69 -17.73
N ASP A 134 11.29 11.66 -17.14
CA ASP A 134 12.74 11.64 -16.94
C ASP A 134 13.18 10.98 -15.62
N SER A 135 12.23 10.59 -14.76
CA SER A 135 12.51 9.85 -13.52
C SER A 135 12.54 8.35 -13.80
N LYS A 136 13.38 7.62 -13.06
CA LYS A 136 13.25 6.16 -12.97
C LYS A 136 11.89 5.78 -12.38
N PRO A 137 11.37 4.59 -12.68
CA PRO A 137 10.11 4.14 -12.10
C PRO A 137 10.17 4.13 -10.56
N HIS A 138 9.12 4.65 -9.92
CA HIS A 138 8.96 4.67 -8.46
C HIS A 138 8.27 3.39 -7.99
N ARG A 139 8.58 2.93 -6.77
CA ARG A 139 7.99 1.75 -6.15
C ARG A 139 6.81 2.17 -5.26
N TYR A 140 5.58 1.83 -5.61
CA TYR A 140 4.41 2.16 -4.79
C TYR A 140 4.02 0.96 -3.93
N LEU A 141 4.05 1.15 -2.60
CA LEU A 141 3.75 0.11 -1.63
C LEU A 141 2.31 0.22 -1.14
N PHE A 142 1.53 -0.84 -1.34
CA PHE A 142 0.22 -1.01 -0.75
C PHE A 142 0.34 -1.94 0.46
N LEU A 143 0.14 -1.38 1.64
CA LEU A 143 0.30 -2.05 2.92
C LEU A 143 -1.09 -2.20 3.54
N LEU A 144 -1.53 -3.44 3.76
CA LEU A 144 -2.77 -3.74 4.44
C LEU A 144 -2.47 -4.08 5.90
N PHE A 145 -3.08 -3.33 6.81
CA PHE A 145 -2.96 -3.52 8.24
C PHE A 145 -4.28 -3.94 8.85
N ARG A 146 -4.28 -4.91 9.75
CA ARG A 146 -5.40 -5.12 10.67
C ARG A 146 -5.38 -4.05 11.75
N GLU A 147 -6.52 -3.40 11.94
CA GLU A 147 -6.72 -2.37 12.96
C GLU A 147 -6.94 -3.02 14.34
N PRO A 148 -6.38 -2.46 15.44
CA PRO A 148 -6.80 -2.84 16.77
C PRO A 148 -8.29 -2.58 17.01
N LYS A 149 -8.89 -3.41 17.87
CA LYS A 149 -10.30 -3.29 18.23
C LYS A 149 -10.60 -1.90 18.80
N GLY A 150 -11.58 -1.21 18.22
CA GLY A 150 -12.02 0.11 18.67
C GLY A 150 -11.12 1.26 18.21
N LEU A 151 -10.19 1.03 17.28
CA LEU A 151 -9.41 2.10 16.69
C LEU A 151 -10.34 3.11 15.98
N ASP A 152 -10.19 4.38 16.35
CA ASP A 152 -10.91 5.48 15.71
C ASP A 152 -9.97 6.61 15.32
N LEU A 153 -9.47 6.52 14.09
CA LEU A 153 -8.57 7.50 13.51
C LEU A 153 -9.33 8.65 12.86
N THR A 154 -8.76 9.84 12.94
CA THR A 154 -9.26 11.06 12.29
C THR A 154 -8.22 11.62 11.30
N LYS A 155 -8.58 12.69 10.57
CA LYS A 155 -7.65 13.33 9.62
C LYS A 155 -6.44 13.94 10.32
N GLU A 156 -6.60 14.36 11.57
CA GLU A 156 -5.54 14.94 12.39
C GLU A 156 -4.43 13.92 12.70
N ASP A 157 -4.76 12.62 12.74
CA ASP A 157 -3.78 11.55 13.00
C ASP A 157 -2.80 11.32 11.84
N VAL A 158 -3.21 11.67 10.62
CA VAL A 158 -2.37 11.58 9.42
C VAL A 158 -1.90 12.95 8.93
N GLY A 159 -2.59 14.03 9.28
CA GLY A 159 -2.35 15.38 8.76
C GLY A 159 -3.14 15.67 7.49
N GLY A 160 -3.08 16.92 7.02
CA GLY A 160 -3.87 17.36 5.86
C GLY A 160 -3.34 16.87 4.51
N GLU A 161 -3.99 17.34 3.44
CA GLU A 161 -3.80 16.88 2.06
C GLU A 161 -2.64 17.58 1.33
N GLU A 162 -2.09 18.65 1.91
CA GLU A 162 -1.10 19.50 1.26
C GLU A 162 0.23 18.79 1.03
N PHE A 163 0.97 19.25 0.01
CA PHE A 163 2.26 18.67 -0.39
C PHE A 163 3.22 18.46 0.80
N VAL A 164 3.35 19.48 1.66
CA VAL A 164 4.24 19.44 2.83
C VAL A 164 3.75 18.41 3.87
N GLN A 165 2.44 18.22 4.00
CA GLN A 165 1.88 17.30 4.99
C GLN A 165 2.03 15.84 4.51
N ARG A 166 1.83 15.58 3.22
CA ARG A 166 2.02 14.25 2.63
C ARG A 166 3.48 13.77 2.65
N ARG A 167 4.44 14.66 2.37
CA ARG A 167 5.89 14.33 2.40
C ARG A 167 6.48 14.19 3.80
N SER A 168 5.81 14.74 4.81
CA SER A 168 6.31 14.72 6.20
C SER A 168 5.69 13.58 7.01
N PHE A 169 4.97 12.67 6.36
CA PHE A 169 4.34 11.54 7.01
C PHE A 169 5.38 10.46 7.32
N ASP A 170 5.47 10.08 8.60
CA ASP A 170 6.27 8.92 9.02
C ASP A 170 5.34 7.70 9.18
N PRO A 171 5.28 6.80 8.18
CA PRO A 171 4.41 5.64 8.25
C PRO A 171 4.83 4.65 9.34
N ALA A 172 6.12 4.54 9.67
CA ALA A 172 6.59 3.58 10.67
C ALA A 172 6.20 4.04 12.07
N ALA A 173 6.37 5.34 12.36
CA ALA A 173 5.87 5.93 13.60
C ALA A 173 4.35 5.83 13.72
N PHE A 174 3.62 6.07 12.62
CA PHE A 174 2.15 5.92 12.58
C PHE A 174 1.70 4.49 12.90
N VAL A 175 2.26 3.49 12.21
CA VAL A 175 1.95 2.07 12.42
C VAL A 175 2.22 1.66 13.87
N SER A 176 3.38 2.04 14.40
CA SER A 176 3.77 1.74 15.78
C SER A 176 2.84 2.41 16.81
N LYS A 177 2.56 3.71 16.63
CA LYS A 177 1.71 4.51 17.54
C LYS A 177 0.31 3.92 17.71
N TYR A 178 -0.30 3.44 16.62
CA TYR A 178 -1.66 2.92 16.63
C TYR A 178 -1.74 1.39 16.68
N GLY A 179 -0.61 0.69 16.88
CA GLY A 179 -0.59 -0.77 17.01
C GLY A 179 -1.12 -1.51 15.78
N LEU A 180 -0.91 -0.95 14.58
CA LEU A 180 -1.38 -1.53 13.33
C LEU A 180 -0.58 -2.80 13.02
N ASN A 181 -1.27 -3.91 12.74
CA ASN A 181 -0.64 -5.19 12.44
C ASN A 181 -0.57 -5.42 10.93
N LEU A 182 0.62 -5.49 10.34
CA LEU A 182 0.75 -5.75 8.89
C LEU A 182 0.27 -7.17 8.57
N VAL A 183 -0.67 -7.30 7.63
CA VAL A 183 -1.27 -8.58 7.24
C VAL A 183 -1.01 -8.95 5.79
N SER A 184 -0.78 -7.95 4.93
CA SER A 184 -0.43 -8.18 3.54
C SER A 184 0.26 -6.98 2.92
N VAL A 185 1.03 -7.24 1.87
CA VAL A 185 1.70 -6.22 1.06
C VAL A 185 1.51 -6.60 -0.40
N ASN A 186 1.22 -5.62 -1.24
CA ASN A 186 1.42 -5.72 -2.68
C ASN A 186 2.09 -4.42 -3.16
N TRP A 187 2.74 -4.43 -4.31
CA TRP A 187 3.45 -3.24 -4.79
C TRP A 187 3.56 -3.21 -6.31
N MET A 188 3.77 -2.01 -6.85
CA MET A 188 3.95 -1.80 -8.29
C MET A 188 5.11 -0.86 -8.57
N LEU A 189 5.60 -0.88 -9.82
CA LEU A 189 6.35 0.23 -10.37
C LEU A 189 5.40 1.23 -11.01
N GLY A 190 5.57 2.51 -10.76
CA GLY A 190 4.90 3.59 -11.49
C GLY A 190 5.92 4.37 -12.31
N ALA A 191 5.60 4.64 -13.57
CA ALA A 191 6.46 5.40 -14.47
C ALA A 191 5.66 6.45 -15.25
N GLY A 192 6.32 7.55 -15.63
CA GLY A 192 5.75 8.52 -16.56
C GLY A 192 5.32 7.84 -17.86
N ASP A 193 4.31 8.39 -18.55
CA ASP A 193 3.80 7.81 -19.79
C ASP A 193 4.90 7.77 -20.88
N GLY A 194 5.79 8.76 -20.88
CA GLY A 194 6.92 8.87 -21.81
C GLY A 194 8.19 8.13 -21.39
N TRP A 195 8.22 7.51 -20.21
CA TRP A 195 9.40 6.79 -19.72
C TRP A 195 9.74 5.57 -20.60
N SER A 196 11.01 5.42 -20.93
CA SER A 196 11.59 4.28 -21.64
C SER A 196 12.81 3.73 -20.90
N GLU A 197 13.03 2.42 -21.01
CA GLU A 197 14.16 1.69 -20.42
C GLU A 197 15.51 1.98 -21.10
#